data_AF-A0A976KXN7-F1
#
_entry.id   AF-A0A976KXN7-F1
#
_cell.length_a   1.000
_cell.length_b   1.000
_cell.length_c   1.000
_cell.angle_alpha   90.00
_cell.angle_beta   90.00
_cell.angle_gamma   90.00
#
_symmetry.space_group_name_H-M   'P 1'
#
loop_
_entity.id
_entity.type
_entity.pdbx_description
1 polymer ?
#
loop_
_entity_poly.entity_id
_entity_poly.type
_entity_poly.pdbx_seq_one_letter_code
_entity_poly.pdbx_strand_id
1 'polypeptide(L)'
;MGAAAQAFRGHLAGHPHDEEVAEMRRNLCAVKRTTLERVTAGAGAEVPRAMETMYEEIVTKLIQLSSHVGTAVAYALEAYDELAQGCSISRFDREQREPLTALSAKLKRRHASRIARAAAEIEAQRMAWRDSHELLSWLMFRRGQEGLAAGERLARFEEFSLSPKLLGSREAIVRRLGAPLTAAVEAHDRFMLANRWREGDDETTRLEQASWGLLSYQPPLVLRVEQLRQRYDALERSDADRSQRVGVFRELVDAFADQLAWSLDGAPSATSTPVL
;
A
#
# COMPACT_ATOMS: atom_id res chain seq x y z
N MET A 1 -7.90 12.79 -19.35
CA MET A 1 -7.94 12.75 -17.88
C MET A 1 -9.35 13.03 -17.41
N GLY A 2 -9.97 12.06 -16.76
CA GLY A 2 -11.26 12.20 -16.11
C GLY A 2 -11.20 13.12 -14.89
N ALA A 3 -12.37 13.44 -14.34
CA ALA A 3 -12.52 14.38 -13.22
C ALA A 3 -11.71 13.96 -11.98
N ALA A 4 -11.69 12.66 -11.65
CA ALA A 4 -10.92 12.14 -10.51
C ALA A 4 -9.40 12.32 -10.67
N ALA A 5 -8.87 12.08 -11.88
CA ALA A 5 -7.46 12.28 -12.18
C ALA A 5 -7.07 13.77 -12.10
N GLN A 6 -7.95 14.66 -12.55
CA GLN A 6 -7.76 16.12 -12.44
C GLN A 6 -7.77 16.58 -10.98
N ALA A 7 -8.75 16.13 -10.19
CA ALA A 7 -8.84 16.43 -8.76
C ALA A 7 -7.59 15.98 -8.01
N PHE A 8 -7.15 14.73 -8.23
CA PHE A 8 -5.92 14.18 -7.66
C PHE A 8 -4.70 15.06 -7.97
N ARG A 9 -4.48 15.42 -9.24
CA ARG A 9 -3.36 16.30 -9.63
C ARG A 9 -3.48 17.70 -9.03
N GLY A 10 -4.68 18.24 -8.93
CA GLY A 10 -4.94 19.52 -8.26
C GLY A 10 -4.45 19.49 -6.80
N HIS A 11 -4.80 18.45 -6.05
CA HIS A 11 -4.32 18.29 -4.67
C HIS A 11 -2.80 18.08 -4.57
N LEU A 12 -2.16 17.42 -5.55
CA LEU A 12 -0.70 17.28 -5.58
C LEU A 12 0.01 18.61 -5.85
N ALA A 13 -0.55 19.46 -6.71
CA ALA A 13 -0.01 20.76 -7.05
C ALA A 13 -0.17 21.81 -5.92
N GLY A 14 -0.81 21.44 -4.80
CA GLY A 14 -1.04 22.34 -3.68
C GLY A 14 -2.07 23.43 -3.99
N HIS A 15 -3.15 23.07 -4.70
CA HIS A 15 -4.20 24.03 -5.06
C HIS A 15 -4.70 24.77 -3.79
N PRO A 16 -4.70 26.12 -3.77
CA PRO A 16 -4.86 26.92 -2.56
C PRO A 16 -6.25 26.88 -1.89
N HIS A 17 -7.19 26.11 -2.42
CA HIS A 17 -8.59 26.10 -1.98
C HIS A 17 -8.98 24.87 -1.15
N ASP A 18 -8.03 24.04 -0.73
CA ASP A 18 -8.35 22.88 0.10
C ASP A 18 -7.31 22.64 1.22
N GLU A 19 -7.19 23.62 2.10
CA GLU A 19 -6.34 23.54 3.29
C GLU A 19 -6.76 22.40 4.22
N GLU A 20 -8.06 22.09 4.27
CA GLU A 20 -8.63 20.99 5.07
C GLU A 20 -8.16 19.62 4.55
N VAL A 21 -8.24 19.34 3.24
CA VAL A 21 -7.69 18.11 2.65
C VAL A 21 -6.18 18.04 2.82
N ALA A 22 -5.47 19.16 2.66
CA ALA A 22 -4.03 19.19 2.88
C ALA A 22 -3.68 18.85 4.34
N GLU A 23 -4.45 19.35 5.30
CA GLU A 23 -4.29 19.02 6.72
C GLU A 23 -4.59 17.55 7.01
N MET A 24 -5.70 17.01 6.51
CA MET A 24 -6.05 15.59 6.65
C MET A 24 -4.93 14.67 6.15
N ARG A 25 -4.35 14.98 4.98
CA ARG A 25 -3.22 14.24 4.39
C ARG A 25 -1.96 14.31 5.25
N ARG A 26 -1.60 15.51 5.73
CA ARG A 26 -0.47 15.68 6.67
C ARG A 26 -0.67 14.88 7.95
N ASN A 27 -1.88 14.92 8.51
CA ASN A 27 -2.23 14.20 9.73
C ASN A 27 -2.15 12.68 9.56
N LEU A 28 -2.68 12.14 8.46
CA LEU A 28 -2.55 10.71 8.11
C LEU A 28 -1.08 10.25 8.11
N CYS A 29 -0.20 11.04 7.50
CA CYS A 29 1.23 10.73 7.44
C CYS A 29 1.92 10.88 8.79
N ALA A 30 1.59 11.94 9.53
CA ALA A 30 2.13 12.20 10.85
C ALA A 30 1.81 11.08 11.85
N VAL A 31 0.58 10.57 11.84
CA VAL A 31 0.13 9.47 12.71
C VAL A 31 0.90 8.18 12.44
N LYS A 32 1.10 7.83 11.17
CA LYS A 32 1.89 6.64 10.76
C LYS A 32 3.35 6.79 11.16
N ARG A 33 3.95 7.94 10.85
CA ARG A 33 5.37 8.22 11.15
C ARG A 33 5.66 8.23 12.64
N THR A 34 4.84 8.94 13.43
CA THR A 34 5.01 9.03 14.88
C THR A 34 4.89 7.66 15.53
N THR A 35 3.93 6.85 15.08
CA THR A 35 3.78 5.48 15.58
C THR A 35 4.96 4.61 15.18
N LEU A 36 5.45 4.73 13.94
CA LEU A 36 6.63 4.00 13.47
C LEU A 36 7.87 4.33 14.32
N GLU A 37 8.13 5.62 14.54
CA GLU A 37 9.24 6.08 15.40
C GLU A 37 9.13 5.51 16.82
N ARG A 38 7.93 5.53 17.42
CA ARG A 38 7.68 4.96 18.76
C ARG A 38 7.91 3.46 18.83
N VAL A 39 7.44 2.72 17.83
CA VAL A 39 7.59 1.26 17.77
C VAL A 39 9.06 0.89 17.57
N THR A 40 9.77 1.56 16.66
CA THR A 40 11.22 1.36 16.43
C THR A 40 12.06 1.71 17.66
N ALA A 41 11.64 2.70 18.47
CA ALA A 41 12.32 3.06 19.71
C ALA A 41 12.12 2.06 20.87
N GLY A 42 11.38 0.96 20.67
CA GLY A 42 11.28 -0.12 21.66
C GLY A 42 10.20 0.09 22.73
N ALA A 43 9.05 0.68 22.37
CA ALA A 43 7.93 0.94 23.29
C ALA A 43 7.23 -0.30 23.90
N GLY A 44 7.84 -1.50 23.82
CA GLY A 44 7.47 -2.73 24.54
C GLY A 44 5.96 -2.97 24.70
N ALA A 45 5.47 -2.84 25.93
CA ALA A 45 4.09 -3.13 26.31
C ALA A 45 3.03 -2.16 25.72
N GLU A 46 3.42 -0.99 25.24
CA GLU A 46 2.49 0.00 24.68
C GLU A 46 2.26 -0.15 23.17
N VAL A 47 3.07 -0.96 22.50
CA VAL A 47 3.02 -1.12 21.03
C VAL A 47 1.63 -1.56 20.54
N PRO A 48 0.97 -2.59 21.10
CA PRO A 48 -0.35 -2.99 20.62
C PRO A 48 -1.38 -1.86 20.70
N ARG A 49 -1.42 -1.12 21.82
CA ARG A 49 -2.35 0.00 22.02
C ARG A 49 -2.04 1.17 21.08
N ALA A 50 -0.76 1.48 20.86
CA ALA A 50 -0.35 2.52 19.93
C ALA A 50 -0.76 2.15 18.49
N MET A 51 -0.57 0.88 18.10
CA MET A 51 -0.98 0.36 16.79
C MET A 51 -2.49 0.45 16.58
N GLU A 52 -3.28 0.01 17.56
CA GLU A 52 -4.75 0.10 17.50
C GLU A 52 -5.23 1.54 17.39
N THR A 53 -4.70 2.44 18.24
CA THR A 53 -5.04 3.87 18.24
C THR A 53 -4.73 4.51 16.88
N MET A 54 -3.53 4.25 16.35
CA MET A 54 -3.10 4.70 15.03
C MET A 54 -4.06 4.21 13.94
N TYR A 55 -4.44 2.94 13.97
CA TYR A 55 -5.29 2.35 12.94
C TYR A 55 -6.72 2.91 12.96
N GLU A 56 -7.32 3.11 14.15
CA GLU A 56 -8.62 3.76 14.28
C GLU A 56 -8.59 5.20 13.73
N GLU A 57 -7.51 5.93 14.00
CA GLU A 57 -7.32 7.28 13.49
C GLU A 57 -7.16 7.29 11.97
N ILE A 58 -6.35 6.38 11.40
CA ILE A 58 -6.20 6.23 9.94
C ILE A 58 -7.54 5.98 9.27
N VAL A 59 -8.31 5.00 9.76
CA VAL A 59 -9.64 4.69 9.19
C VAL A 59 -10.55 5.91 9.30
N THR A 60 -10.57 6.59 10.44
CA THR A 60 -11.41 7.79 10.63
C THR A 60 -11.03 8.92 9.66
N LYS A 61 -9.73 9.20 9.51
CA LYS A 61 -9.24 10.24 8.61
C LYS A 61 -9.44 9.88 7.14
N LEU A 62 -9.32 8.62 6.76
CA LEU A 62 -9.64 8.17 5.40
C LEU A 62 -11.13 8.28 5.08
N ILE A 63 -12.00 8.07 6.06
CA ILE A 63 -13.45 8.30 5.90
C ILE A 63 -13.72 9.79 5.66
N GLN A 64 -13.11 10.66 6.46
CA GLN A 64 -13.20 12.11 6.28
C GLN A 64 -12.69 12.50 4.89
N LEU A 65 -11.44 12.18 4.56
CA LEU A 65 -10.83 12.48 3.27
C LEU A 65 -11.68 11.95 2.09
N SER A 66 -12.17 10.71 2.17
CA SER A 66 -13.06 10.13 1.15
C SER A 66 -14.36 10.91 0.97
N SER A 67 -14.84 11.58 2.01
CA SER A 67 -16.07 12.38 1.95
C SER A 67 -15.82 13.72 1.25
N HIS A 68 -14.62 14.30 1.38
CA HIS A 68 -14.22 15.54 0.70
C HIS A 68 -13.85 15.34 -0.76
N VAL A 69 -13.08 14.29 -1.10
CA VAL A 69 -12.48 14.15 -2.44
C VAL A 69 -12.98 12.93 -3.23
N GLY A 70 -13.85 12.12 -2.63
CA GLY A 70 -14.22 10.81 -3.16
C GLY A 70 -13.22 9.72 -2.75
N THR A 71 -13.72 8.50 -2.55
CA THR A 71 -12.92 7.36 -2.06
C THR A 71 -11.74 7.03 -2.98
N ALA A 72 -11.91 7.00 -4.31
CA ALA A 72 -10.82 6.65 -5.21
C ALA A 72 -9.65 7.65 -5.12
N VAL A 73 -9.96 8.95 -5.12
CA VAL A 73 -8.97 10.03 -4.99
C VAL A 73 -8.31 9.98 -3.61
N ALA A 74 -9.06 9.76 -2.54
CA ALA A 74 -8.52 9.67 -1.18
C ALA A 74 -7.44 8.59 -1.04
N TYR A 75 -7.69 7.39 -1.59
CA TYR A 75 -6.73 6.28 -1.55
C TYR A 75 -5.53 6.50 -2.48
N ALA A 76 -5.71 7.18 -3.61
CA ALA A 76 -4.60 7.58 -4.46
C ALA A 76 -3.70 8.61 -3.77
N LEU A 77 -4.29 9.62 -3.10
CA LEU A 77 -3.56 10.63 -2.33
C LEU A 77 -2.80 9.99 -1.17
N GLU A 78 -3.45 9.11 -0.42
CA GLU A 78 -2.81 8.39 0.67
C GLU A 78 -1.62 7.56 0.17
N ALA A 79 -1.80 6.72 -0.86
CA ALA A 79 -0.71 5.90 -1.39
C ALA A 79 0.48 6.76 -1.86
N TYR A 80 0.20 7.87 -2.55
CA TYR A 80 1.22 8.82 -2.97
C TYR A 80 1.97 9.42 -1.76
N ASP A 81 1.24 9.91 -0.76
CA ASP A 81 1.83 10.55 0.40
C ASP A 81 2.64 9.55 1.25
N GLU A 82 2.16 8.31 1.39
CA GLU A 82 2.89 7.23 2.05
C GLU A 82 4.23 6.94 1.37
N LEU A 83 4.25 6.89 0.03
CA LEU A 83 5.49 6.68 -0.71
C LEU A 83 6.41 7.88 -0.51
N ALA A 84 5.95 9.09 -0.80
CA ALA A 84 6.74 10.31 -0.78
C ALA A 84 7.35 10.62 0.60
N GLN A 85 6.64 10.27 1.68
CA GLN A 85 7.08 10.53 3.05
C GLN A 85 7.64 9.28 3.75
N GLY A 86 7.59 8.12 3.10
CA GLY A 86 8.05 6.85 3.68
C GLY A 86 7.25 6.42 4.92
N CYS A 87 5.97 6.76 5.02
CA CYS A 87 5.14 6.50 6.19
C CYS A 87 3.94 5.62 5.83
N SER A 88 4.11 4.29 5.86
CA SER A 88 3.05 3.32 5.54
C SER A 88 2.86 2.33 6.68
N ILE A 89 1.62 1.85 6.88
CA ILE A 89 1.34 0.73 7.79
C ILE A 89 2.16 -0.51 7.39
N SER A 90 2.44 -0.69 6.11
CA SER A 90 3.26 -1.80 5.63
C SER A 90 4.67 -1.82 6.27
N ARG A 91 5.17 -0.70 6.80
CA ARG A 91 6.48 -0.61 7.46
C ARG A 91 6.53 -1.18 8.88
N PHE A 92 5.40 -1.58 9.44
CA PHE A 92 5.37 -2.36 10.69
C PHE A 92 5.52 -3.85 10.38
N ASP A 93 6.16 -4.58 11.29
CA ASP A 93 6.30 -6.03 11.20
C ASP A 93 4.92 -6.70 11.30
N ARG A 94 4.78 -7.89 10.71
CA ARG A 94 3.52 -8.64 10.77
C ARG A 94 2.99 -8.81 12.19
N GLU A 95 3.83 -9.12 13.17
CA GLU A 95 3.42 -9.30 14.58
C GLU A 95 2.78 -8.03 15.16
N GLN A 96 3.22 -6.85 14.72
CA GLN A 96 2.66 -5.57 15.13
C GLN A 96 1.35 -5.25 14.40
N ARG A 97 1.17 -5.76 13.17
CA ARG A 97 -0.05 -5.58 12.37
C ARG A 97 -1.14 -6.60 12.68
N GLU A 98 -0.79 -7.78 13.18
CA GLU A 98 -1.74 -8.86 13.46
C GLU A 98 -2.94 -8.43 14.33
N PRO A 99 -2.78 -7.63 15.42
CA PRO A 99 -3.92 -7.11 16.18
C PRO A 99 -4.90 -6.27 15.34
N LEU A 100 -4.39 -5.59 14.30
CA LEU A 100 -5.17 -4.71 13.45
C LEU A 100 -6.14 -5.49 12.55
N THR A 101 -5.86 -6.75 12.24
CA THR A 101 -6.78 -7.59 11.46
C THR A 101 -8.11 -7.78 12.21
N ALA A 102 -8.06 -8.08 13.50
CA ALA A 102 -9.27 -8.20 14.31
C ALA A 102 -9.99 -6.85 14.50
N LEU A 103 -9.23 -5.77 14.70
CA LEU A 103 -9.77 -4.41 14.80
C LEU A 103 -10.46 -3.97 13.51
N SER A 104 -9.86 -4.23 12.35
CA SER A 104 -10.42 -3.90 11.04
C SER A 104 -11.79 -4.53 10.80
N ALA A 105 -11.97 -5.78 11.23
CA ALA A 105 -13.25 -6.48 11.16
C ALA A 105 -14.32 -5.83 12.05
N LYS A 106 -13.92 -5.29 13.22
CA LYS A 106 -14.81 -4.53 14.11
C LYS A 106 -15.21 -3.20 13.49
N LEU A 107 -14.24 -2.42 13.00
CA LEU A 107 -14.48 -1.09 12.41
C LEU A 107 -15.39 -1.16 11.19
N LYS A 108 -15.18 -2.15 10.30
CA LYS A 108 -16.07 -2.42 9.15
C LYS A 108 -17.56 -2.49 9.52
N ARG A 109 -17.90 -3.05 10.69
CA ARG A 109 -19.29 -3.25 11.13
C ARG A 109 -19.91 -2.03 11.83
N ARG A 110 -19.10 -1.04 12.20
CA ARG A 110 -19.51 0.10 13.04
C ARG A 110 -20.24 1.20 12.28
N HIS A 111 -20.07 1.29 10.96
CA HIS A 111 -20.47 2.47 10.21
C HIS A 111 -21.85 2.33 9.54
N ALA A 112 -22.66 3.38 9.63
CA ALA A 112 -23.95 3.48 8.96
C ALA A 112 -23.85 4.05 7.54
N SER A 113 -22.94 5.01 7.30
CA SER A 113 -22.83 5.69 6.01
C SER A 113 -22.13 4.84 4.95
N ARG A 114 -22.54 5.02 3.68
CA ARG A 114 -22.00 4.27 2.54
C ARG A 114 -20.51 4.51 2.35
N ILE A 115 -20.06 5.76 2.41
CA ILE A 115 -18.63 6.13 2.29
C ILE A 115 -17.84 5.50 3.43
N ALA A 116 -18.32 5.60 4.66
CA ALA A 116 -17.60 5.05 5.80
C ALA A 116 -17.47 3.53 5.74
N ARG A 117 -18.53 2.82 5.33
CA ARG A 117 -18.46 1.38 5.05
C ARG A 117 -17.49 1.05 3.92
N ALA A 118 -17.45 1.85 2.86
CA ALA A 118 -16.55 1.62 1.73
C ALA A 118 -15.09 1.79 2.14
N ALA A 119 -14.75 2.89 2.83
CA ALA A 119 -13.39 3.14 3.32
C ALA A 119 -12.98 2.10 4.37
N ALA A 120 -13.82 1.78 5.36
CA ALA A 120 -13.49 0.76 6.35
C ALA A 120 -13.34 -0.64 5.73
N GLU A 121 -14.12 -0.97 4.69
CA GLU A 121 -13.91 -2.21 3.93
C GLU A 121 -12.55 -2.22 3.26
N ILE A 122 -12.20 -1.17 2.51
CA ILE A 122 -10.94 -1.13 1.76
C ILE A 122 -9.77 -1.28 2.73
N GLU A 123 -9.74 -0.54 3.84
CA GLU A 123 -8.67 -0.68 4.83
C GLU A 123 -8.58 -2.10 5.42
N ALA A 124 -9.71 -2.72 5.75
CA ALA A 124 -9.72 -4.10 6.25
C ALA A 124 -9.15 -5.09 5.22
N GLN A 125 -9.52 -4.93 3.95
CA GLN A 125 -9.00 -5.77 2.86
C GLN A 125 -7.52 -5.49 2.58
N ARG A 126 -7.08 -4.23 2.72
CA ARG A 126 -5.67 -3.87 2.61
C ARG A 126 -4.84 -4.43 3.76
N MET A 127 -5.39 -4.55 4.97
CA MET A 127 -4.70 -5.24 6.05
C MET A 127 -4.52 -6.73 5.72
N ALA A 128 -5.60 -7.39 5.29
CA ALA A 128 -5.57 -8.81 4.94
C ALA A 128 -4.59 -9.13 3.80
N TRP A 129 -4.50 -8.28 2.77
CA TRP A 129 -3.54 -8.52 1.69
C TRP A 129 -2.10 -8.22 2.09
N ARG A 130 -1.83 -7.33 3.07
CA ARG A 130 -0.45 -6.98 3.49
C ARG A 130 0.16 -8.18 4.17
N ASP A 131 -0.60 -8.79 5.08
CA ASP A 131 -0.20 -10.01 5.77
C ASP A 131 -0.05 -11.18 4.81
N SER A 132 -0.95 -11.29 3.82
CA SER A 132 -0.88 -12.32 2.80
C SER A 132 0.34 -12.16 1.88
N HIS A 133 0.69 -10.93 1.49
CA HIS A 133 1.87 -10.63 0.67
C HIS A 133 3.18 -10.85 1.42
N GLU A 134 3.25 -10.52 2.70
CA GLU A 134 4.40 -10.82 3.54
C GLU A 134 4.61 -12.34 3.67
N LEU A 135 3.52 -13.10 3.88
CA LEU A 135 3.53 -14.56 3.90
C LEU A 135 3.92 -15.17 2.55
N LEU A 136 3.38 -14.67 1.43
CA LEU A 136 3.78 -15.13 0.10
C LEU A 136 5.26 -14.88 -0.15
N SER A 137 5.75 -13.71 0.25
CA SER A 137 7.17 -13.36 0.11
C SER A 137 8.04 -14.32 0.93
N TRP A 138 7.62 -14.65 2.16
CA TRP A 138 8.28 -15.64 3.00
C TRP A 138 8.32 -17.05 2.37
N LEU A 139 7.22 -17.49 1.74
CA LEU A 139 7.12 -18.82 1.11
C LEU A 139 7.87 -18.93 -0.22
N MET A 140 7.83 -17.91 -1.07
CA MET A 140 8.34 -18.01 -2.45
C MET A 140 9.86 -17.84 -2.55
N PHE A 141 10.45 -17.08 -1.64
CA PHE A 141 11.83 -16.59 -1.76
C PHE A 141 12.81 -17.22 -0.74
N ARG A 142 12.39 -18.25 0.00
CA ARG A 142 13.24 -19.04 0.91
C ARG A 142 13.61 -20.41 0.31
N ARG A 143 13.82 -20.46 -1.00
CA ARG A 143 14.03 -21.72 -1.76
C ARG A 143 15.26 -22.51 -1.30
N GLY A 144 16.26 -21.83 -0.76
CA GLY A 144 17.51 -22.42 -0.27
C GLY A 144 17.63 -22.53 1.25
N GLN A 145 16.58 -22.22 2.02
CA GLN A 145 16.65 -22.32 3.48
C GLN A 145 16.52 -23.79 3.92
N GLU A 146 17.47 -24.26 4.72
CA GLU A 146 17.46 -25.59 5.32
C GLU A 146 16.19 -25.79 6.17
N GLY A 147 15.46 -26.89 5.95
CA GLY A 147 14.16 -27.16 6.61
C GLY A 147 12.93 -26.46 6.01
N LEU A 148 13.04 -25.96 4.77
CA LEU A 148 11.95 -25.34 4.00
C LEU A 148 11.92 -25.89 2.56
N ALA A 149 11.80 -27.21 2.44
CA ALA A 149 11.69 -27.89 1.14
C ALA A 149 10.47 -27.39 0.35
N ALA A 150 10.48 -27.58 -0.97
CA ALA A 150 9.38 -27.13 -1.84
C ALA A 150 8.01 -27.69 -1.40
N GLY A 151 7.94 -28.95 -0.98
CA GLY A 151 6.72 -29.57 -0.47
C GLY A 151 6.19 -28.92 0.81
N GLU A 152 7.06 -28.54 1.75
CA GLU A 152 6.66 -27.86 2.99
C GLU A 152 6.18 -26.43 2.71
N ARG A 153 6.81 -25.74 1.76
CA ARG A 153 6.37 -24.41 1.33
C ARG A 153 5.00 -24.47 0.65
N LEU A 154 4.75 -25.49 -0.17
CA LEU A 154 3.44 -25.73 -0.78
C LEU A 154 2.37 -26.04 0.28
N ALA A 155 2.66 -26.94 1.22
CA ALA A 155 1.73 -27.28 2.31
C ALA A 155 1.34 -26.04 3.13
N ARG A 156 2.31 -25.18 3.46
CA ARG A 156 2.04 -23.91 4.16
C ARG A 156 1.27 -22.90 3.31
N PHE A 157 1.55 -22.81 2.01
CA PHE A 157 0.78 -21.97 1.09
C PHE A 157 -0.72 -22.33 1.12
N GLU A 158 -1.01 -23.63 1.12
CA GLU A 158 -2.37 -24.17 1.21
C GLU A 158 -2.99 -23.96 2.59
N GLU A 159 -2.26 -24.26 3.67
CA GLU A 159 -2.68 -24.07 5.06
C GLU A 159 -3.09 -22.62 5.34
N PHE A 160 -2.29 -21.65 4.89
CA PHE A 160 -2.60 -20.24 5.06
C PHE A 160 -3.73 -19.75 4.15
N SER A 161 -4.18 -20.55 3.18
CA SER A 161 -5.25 -20.20 2.25
C SER A 161 -4.99 -18.87 1.53
N LEU A 162 -3.74 -18.64 1.11
CA LEU A 162 -3.30 -17.33 0.59
C LEU A 162 -4.03 -16.94 -0.69
N SER A 163 -4.20 -17.90 -1.61
CA SER A 163 -4.90 -17.67 -2.89
C SER A 163 -6.35 -17.16 -2.70
N PRO A 164 -7.25 -17.89 -2.02
CA PRO A 164 -8.63 -17.42 -1.84
C PRO A 164 -8.73 -16.13 -1.02
N LYS A 165 -7.84 -15.91 -0.03
CA LYS A 165 -7.80 -14.66 0.74
C LYS A 165 -7.45 -13.47 -0.14
N LEU A 166 -6.36 -13.55 -0.90
CA LEU A 166 -5.93 -12.46 -1.78
C LEU A 166 -6.93 -12.17 -2.89
N LEU A 167 -7.49 -13.21 -3.52
CA LEU A 167 -8.53 -13.04 -4.53
C LEU A 167 -9.77 -12.36 -3.95
N GLY A 168 -10.23 -12.79 -2.77
CA GLY A 168 -11.36 -12.16 -2.07
C GLY A 168 -11.11 -10.69 -1.74
N SER A 169 -9.93 -10.35 -1.23
CA SER A 169 -9.55 -8.95 -0.97
C SER A 169 -9.49 -8.11 -2.24
N ARG A 170 -8.88 -8.63 -3.31
CA ARG A 170 -8.83 -7.96 -4.61
C ARG A 170 -10.23 -7.70 -5.15
N GLU A 171 -11.09 -8.70 -5.20
CA GLU A 171 -12.48 -8.54 -5.67
C GLU A 171 -13.23 -7.46 -4.87
N ALA A 172 -13.09 -7.47 -3.55
CA ALA A 172 -13.74 -6.50 -2.68
C ALA A 172 -13.27 -5.06 -2.94
N ILE A 173 -11.96 -4.86 -3.16
CA ILE A 173 -11.39 -3.54 -3.44
C ILE A 173 -11.66 -3.11 -4.89
N VAL A 174 -11.54 -3.99 -5.88
CA VAL A 174 -11.85 -3.69 -7.31
C VAL A 174 -13.27 -3.16 -7.47
N ARG A 175 -14.25 -3.71 -6.75
CA ARG A 175 -15.63 -3.19 -6.78
C ARG A 175 -15.76 -1.73 -6.33
N ARG A 176 -14.79 -1.20 -5.58
CA ARG A 176 -14.81 0.15 -5.00
C ARG A 176 -13.83 1.10 -5.69
N LEU A 177 -12.62 0.64 -5.99
CA LEU A 177 -11.55 1.47 -6.55
C LEU A 177 -11.38 1.28 -8.07
N GLY A 178 -11.93 0.21 -8.65
CA GLY A 178 -11.65 -0.18 -10.02
C GLY A 178 -10.34 -0.97 -10.13
N ALA A 179 -10.23 -1.81 -11.16
CA ALA A 179 -9.08 -2.71 -11.31
C ALA A 179 -7.73 -1.97 -11.40
N PRO A 180 -7.59 -0.87 -12.18
CA PRO A 180 -6.32 -0.17 -12.30
C PRO A 180 -5.81 0.43 -10.99
N LEU A 181 -6.70 1.02 -10.18
CA LEU A 181 -6.31 1.64 -8.92
C LEU A 181 -6.04 0.59 -7.84
N THR A 182 -6.85 -0.48 -7.77
CA THR A 182 -6.57 -1.60 -6.86
C THR A 182 -5.17 -2.18 -7.12
N ALA A 183 -4.80 -2.42 -8.38
CA ALA A 183 -3.49 -2.95 -8.72
C ALA A 183 -2.35 -1.99 -8.30
N ALA A 184 -2.52 -0.68 -8.51
CA ALA A 184 -1.53 0.32 -8.10
C ALA A 184 -1.33 0.38 -6.58
N VAL A 185 -2.43 0.38 -5.81
CA VAL A 185 -2.41 0.41 -4.34
C VAL A 185 -1.86 -0.90 -3.77
N GLU A 186 -2.24 -2.06 -4.32
CA GLU A 186 -1.71 -3.35 -3.89
C GLU A 186 -0.20 -3.44 -4.10
N ALA A 187 0.27 -3.05 -5.28
CA ALA A 187 1.68 -3.04 -5.62
C ALA A 187 2.48 -2.10 -4.71
N HIS A 188 1.91 -0.93 -4.37
CA HIS A 188 2.46 0.01 -3.40
C HIS A 188 2.53 -0.57 -1.99
N ASP A 189 1.43 -1.11 -1.48
CA ASP A 189 1.38 -1.72 -0.14
C ASP A 189 2.43 -2.82 -0.01
N ARG A 190 2.62 -3.65 -1.05
CA ARG A 190 3.66 -4.67 -1.14
C ARG A 190 5.07 -4.06 -1.15
N PHE A 191 5.29 -3.03 -1.96
CA PHE A 191 6.58 -2.34 -2.04
C PHE A 191 6.99 -1.75 -0.69
N MET A 192 6.04 -1.26 0.11
CA MET A 192 6.30 -0.62 1.40
C MET A 192 6.47 -1.60 2.58
N LEU A 193 6.34 -2.91 2.37
CA LEU A 193 6.44 -3.91 3.45
C LEU A 193 7.81 -3.86 4.15
N ALA A 194 7.80 -3.81 5.49
CA ALA A 194 9.00 -3.79 6.34
C ALA A 194 9.86 -5.03 6.08
N ASN A 195 9.23 -6.19 6.19
CA ASN A 195 9.83 -7.49 5.90
C ASN A 195 9.55 -7.92 4.48
N ARG A 196 9.57 -7.00 3.51
CA ARG A 196 9.68 -7.41 2.12
C ARG A 196 10.98 -8.19 1.96
N TRP A 197 10.86 -9.47 1.68
CA TRP A 197 12.04 -10.29 1.40
C TRP A 197 12.58 -9.89 0.03
N ARG A 198 13.56 -8.97 0.08
CA ARG A 198 14.43 -8.67 -1.07
C ARG A 198 15.40 -9.84 -1.17
N GLU A 199 15.18 -10.76 -2.11
CA GLU A 199 16.21 -11.76 -2.40
C GLU A 199 17.55 -11.07 -2.72
N GLY A 200 18.64 -11.80 -2.50
CA GLY A 200 20.00 -11.31 -2.74
C GLY A 200 20.17 -10.73 -4.15
N ASP A 201 21.22 -9.93 -4.35
CA ASP A 201 21.48 -9.30 -5.65
C ASP A 201 22.19 -10.25 -6.64
N ASP A 202 21.88 -11.54 -6.60
CA ASP A 202 22.41 -12.49 -7.57
C ASP A 202 21.73 -12.34 -8.94
N GLU A 203 22.39 -12.87 -9.97
CA GLU A 203 21.96 -12.73 -11.35
C GLU A 203 20.62 -13.45 -11.62
N THR A 204 20.33 -14.54 -10.88
CA THR A 204 19.12 -15.34 -11.06
C THR A 204 17.92 -14.59 -10.51
N THR A 205 18.01 -14.08 -9.28
CA THR A 205 16.96 -13.25 -8.67
C THR A 205 16.67 -12.02 -9.52
N ARG A 206 17.69 -11.33 -10.04
CA ARG A 206 17.50 -10.15 -10.90
C ARG A 206 16.76 -10.49 -12.19
N LEU A 207 17.11 -11.60 -12.85
CA LEU A 207 16.43 -12.06 -14.06
C LEU A 207 14.96 -12.42 -13.79
N GLU A 208 14.69 -13.14 -12.69
CA GLU A 208 13.32 -13.50 -12.30
C GLU A 208 12.47 -12.25 -12.03
N GLN A 209 13.00 -11.30 -11.26
CA GLN A 209 12.30 -10.04 -10.94
C GLN A 209 11.97 -9.21 -12.19
N ALA A 210 12.91 -9.13 -13.14
CA ALA A 210 12.68 -8.44 -14.41
C ALA A 210 11.62 -9.17 -15.27
N SER A 211 11.66 -10.50 -15.28
CA SER A 211 10.77 -11.34 -16.09
C SER A 211 9.33 -11.31 -15.60
N TRP A 212 9.09 -11.30 -14.27
CA TRP A 212 7.74 -11.32 -13.70
C TRP A 212 6.86 -10.18 -14.19
N GLY A 213 7.40 -8.96 -14.23
CA GLY A 213 6.69 -7.81 -14.77
C GLY A 213 6.32 -8.02 -16.24
N LEU A 214 7.26 -8.47 -17.06
CA LEU A 214 7.05 -8.66 -18.51
C LEU A 214 6.11 -9.82 -18.85
N LEU A 215 6.08 -10.86 -18.02
CA LEU A 215 5.18 -12.01 -18.17
C LEU A 215 3.76 -11.70 -17.68
N SER A 216 3.61 -10.73 -16.78
CA SER A 216 2.30 -10.22 -16.39
C SER A 216 1.83 -9.18 -17.42
N TYR A 217 0.67 -9.40 -18.07
CA TYR A 217 0.11 -8.41 -18.98
C TYR A 217 -0.33 -7.16 -18.19
N GLN A 218 0.58 -6.19 -18.07
CA GLN A 218 0.41 -4.97 -17.28
C GLN A 218 0.59 -3.73 -18.16
N PRO A 219 -0.09 -2.62 -17.83
CA PRO A 219 0.11 -1.35 -18.51
C PRO A 219 1.57 -0.86 -18.38
N PRO A 220 2.13 -0.16 -19.39
CA PRO A 220 3.50 0.35 -19.36
C PRO A 220 3.83 1.23 -18.14
N LEU A 221 2.87 2.05 -17.67
CA LEU A 221 3.04 2.88 -16.47
C LEU A 221 3.26 2.04 -15.21
N VAL A 222 2.55 0.92 -15.07
CA VAL A 222 2.71 -0.01 -13.94
C VAL A 222 4.09 -0.65 -13.99
N LEU A 223 4.52 -1.13 -15.17
CA LEU A 223 5.83 -1.74 -15.35
C LEU A 223 6.97 -0.75 -15.06
N ARG A 224 6.82 0.52 -15.46
CA ARG A 224 7.82 1.56 -15.19
C ARG A 224 8.01 1.78 -13.69
N VAL A 225 6.91 1.87 -12.93
CA VAL A 225 6.98 2.03 -11.47
C VAL A 225 7.63 0.82 -10.82
N GLU A 226 7.28 -0.41 -11.23
CA GLU A 226 7.91 -1.62 -10.70
C GLU A 226 9.42 -1.68 -10.99
N GLN A 227 9.87 -1.28 -12.19
CA GLN A 227 11.29 -1.20 -12.51
C GLN A 227 12.02 -0.15 -11.66
N LEU A 228 11.39 1.00 -11.41
CA LEU A 228 11.95 2.06 -10.55
C LEU A 228 12.05 1.60 -9.09
N ARG A 229 11.04 0.86 -8.61
CA ARG A 229 11.05 0.21 -7.29
C ARG A 229 12.21 -0.76 -7.14
N GLN A 230 12.42 -1.64 -8.12
CA GLN A 230 13.54 -2.58 -8.15
C GLN A 230 14.90 -1.85 -8.16
N ARG A 231 15.03 -0.81 -8.99
CA ARG A 231 16.25 0.01 -9.06
C ARG A 231 16.52 0.73 -7.74
N TYR A 232 15.50 1.30 -7.12
CA TYR A 232 15.63 1.94 -5.81
C TYR A 232 16.10 0.94 -4.74
N ASP A 233 15.49 -0.25 -4.71
CA ASP A 233 15.86 -1.31 -3.77
C ASP A 233 17.27 -1.87 -3.97
N ALA A 234 17.76 -1.90 -5.22
CA ALA A 234 19.16 -2.23 -5.51
C ALA A 234 20.10 -1.15 -4.96
N LEU A 235 19.78 0.14 -5.16
CA LEU A 235 20.61 1.24 -4.66
C LEU A 235 20.65 1.29 -3.12
N GLU A 236 19.54 1.00 -2.44
CA GLU A 236 19.47 0.91 -0.98
C GLU A 236 20.35 -0.21 -0.40
N ARG A 237 20.63 -1.26 -1.17
CA ARG A 237 21.49 -2.39 -0.76
C ARG A 237 22.97 -2.18 -1.08
N SER A 238 23.25 -1.25 -1.98
CA SER A 238 24.61 -0.91 -2.40
C SER A 238 25.15 0.29 -1.62
N ASP A 239 26.47 0.47 -1.63
CA ASP A 239 27.13 1.71 -1.17
C ASP A 239 26.95 2.88 -2.17
N ALA A 240 25.83 2.92 -2.90
CA ALA A 240 25.51 4.00 -3.82
C ALA A 240 25.51 5.36 -3.11
N ASP A 241 25.84 6.40 -3.86
CA ASP A 241 25.82 7.75 -3.32
C ASP A 241 24.38 8.20 -3.00
N ARG A 242 24.26 9.02 -1.95
CA ARG A 242 22.96 9.56 -1.50
C ARG A 242 22.27 10.33 -2.62
N SER A 243 23.00 11.06 -3.47
CA SER A 243 22.38 11.82 -4.57
C SER A 243 21.71 10.90 -5.59
N GLN A 244 22.30 9.74 -5.88
CA GLN A 244 21.74 8.75 -6.79
C GLN A 244 20.45 8.13 -6.23
N ARG A 245 20.45 7.74 -4.95
CA ARG A 245 19.26 7.25 -4.26
C ARG A 245 18.11 8.25 -4.30
N VAL A 246 18.40 9.51 -3.96
CA VAL A 246 17.41 10.61 -3.98
C VAL A 246 16.90 10.86 -5.40
N GLY A 247 17.78 10.81 -6.41
CA GLY A 247 17.38 10.99 -7.81
C GLY A 247 16.40 9.93 -8.29
N VAL A 248 16.70 8.64 -8.04
CA VAL A 248 15.81 7.53 -8.41
C VAL A 248 14.51 7.55 -7.60
N PHE A 249 14.57 7.92 -6.33
CA PHE A 249 13.36 8.04 -5.50
C PHE A 249 12.41 9.13 -6.02
N ARG A 250 12.93 10.29 -6.44
CA ARG A 250 12.10 11.34 -7.05
C ARG A 250 11.46 10.85 -8.34
N GLU A 251 12.24 10.21 -9.21
CA GLU A 251 11.73 9.60 -10.45
C GLU A 251 10.62 8.57 -10.17
N LEU A 252 10.78 7.77 -9.10
CA LEU A 252 9.77 6.82 -8.65
C LEU A 252 8.49 7.51 -8.17
N VAL A 253 8.60 8.58 -7.36
CA VAL A 253 7.45 9.35 -6.87
C VAL A 253 6.67 9.99 -8.03
N ASP A 254 7.38 10.58 -9.00
CA ASP A 254 6.77 11.19 -10.18
C ASP A 254 6.05 10.15 -11.05
N ALA A 255 6.72 9.03 -11.35
CA ALA A 255 6.13 7.94 -12.11
C ALA A 255 4.92 7.31 -11.40
N PHE A 256 4.94 7.26 -10.06
CA PHE A 256 3.82 6.75 -9.28
C PHE A 256 2.63 7.71 -9.29
N ALA A 257 2.85 9.02 -9.26
CA ALA A 257 1.77 10.00 -9.47
C ALA A 257 1.13 9.84 -10.85
N ASP A 258 1.93 9.57 -11.89
CA ASP A 258 1.45 9.31 -13.24
C ASP A 258 0.62 8.02 -13.33
N GLN A 259 1.09 6.93 -12.72
CA GLN A 259 0.35 5.68 -12.64
C GLN A 259 -0.99 5.88 -11.90
N LEU A 260 -0.98 6.55 -10.74
CA LEU A 260 -2.20 6.78 -9.95
C LEU A 260 -3.22 7.64 -10.69
N ALA A 261 -2.77 8.72 -11.35
CA ALA A 261 -3.65 9.56 -12.16
C ALA A 261 -4.27 8.79 -13.33
N TRP A 262 -3.49 7.94 -14.00
CA TRP A 262 -4.01 7.06 -15.05
C TRP A 262 -5.01 6.03 -14.49
N SER A 263 -4.70 5.42 -13.34
CA SER A 263 -5.57 4.43 -12.71
C SER A 263 -6.93 4.98 -12.27
N LEU A 264 -6.99 6.27 -11.93
CA LEU A 264 -8.22 6.96 -11.54
C LEU A 264 -9.22 7.10 -12.71
N ASP A 265 -8.78 7.06 -13.96
CA ASP A 265 -9.69 7.07 -15.12
C ASP A 265 -10.51 5.76 -15.19
N GLY A 266 -10.05 4.68 -14.55
CA GLY A 266 -10.77 3.41 -14.41
C GLY A 266 -11.56 3.25 -13.11
N ALA A 267 -11.64 4.29 -12.26
CA ALA A 267 -12.36 4.22 -11.00
C ALA A 267 -13.89 4.28 -11.21
N PRO A 268 -14.70 3.53 -10.44
CA PRO A 268 -16.15 3.62 -10.51
C PRO A 268 -16.65 5.05 -10.20
N SER A 269 -17.64 5.53 -10.95
CA SER A 269 -18.18 6.90 -10.74
C SER A 269 -18.70 7.11 -9.32
N ALA A 270 -19.29 6.08 -8.70
CA ALA A 270 -19.83 6.13 -7.35
C ALA A 270 -18.79 6.37 -6.24
N THR A 271 -17.50 6.18 -6.53
CA THR A 271 -16.38 6.37 -5.60
C THR A 271 -15.45 7.51 -6.02
N SER A 272 -15.73 8.15 -7.16
CA SER A 272 -14.92 9.20 -7.77
C SER A 272 -15.44 10.62 -7.49
N THR A 273 -16.65 10.75 -6.95
CA THR A 273 -17.30 12.04 -6.68
C THR A 273 -17.53 12.20 -5.17
N PRO A 274 -17.27 13.39 -4.59
CA PRO A 274 -17.67 13.69 -3.21
C PRO A 274 -19.18 13.51 -3.04
N VAL A 275 -19.62 13.09 -1.85
CA VAL A 275 -21.04 13.16 -1.50
C VAL A 275 -21.26 14.57 -0.95
N LEU A 276 -21.76 15.45 -1.81
CA LEU A 276 -22.22 16.79 -1.45
C LEU A 276 -23.36 16.71 -0.43
#